data_AF-A0AAV5Q899-F1
#
_entry.id   AF-A0AAV5Q899-F1
#
_cell.length_a   1.000
_cell.length_b   1.000
_cell.length_c   1.000
_cell.angle_alpha   90.00
_cell.angle_beta   90.00
_cell.angle_gamma   90.00
#
_symmetry.space_group_name_H-M   'P 1'
#
loop_
_entity.id
_entity.type
_entity.pdbx_description
1 polymer ?
#
loop_
_entity_poly.entity_id
_entity_poly.type
_entity_poly.pdbx_seq_one_letter_code
_entity_poly.pdbx_strand_id
1 'polypeptide(L)'
;MNNPFLPSAKKDYKDLSAEEQGERTAQSIMAFVASCPGKAILSLGTGYALGGLFGFFMASMAYDTPMGQSYSAPSMTSLPLRQQMKIQLSDMWGRTKSSAKNFAKLGFYFSGVECVIESLRGKSDLWNGALAGCVTGGGLAVKTGPTNALVGCAGFAAFSTAIDMYMKSENGKPPANDYDE
;
A
#
# COMPACT_ATOMS: atom_id res chain seq x y z
N MET A 1 -17.56 -21.62 38.51
CA MET A 1 -17.67 -20.15 38.45
C MET A 1 -17.45 -19.72 37.00
N ASN A 2 -18.51 -19.70 36.18
CA ASN A 2 -18.41 -19.20 34.80
C ASN A 2 -18.79 -17.72 34.82
N ASN A 3 -17.78 -16.87 34.63
CA ASN A 3 -17.96 -15.44 34.54
C ASN A 3 -18.23 -15.10 33.06
N PRO A 4 -19.40 -14.54 32.71
CA PRO A 4 -19.79 -14.28 31.31
C PRO A 4 -18.91 -13.22 30.60
N PHE A 5 -17.99 -12.57 31.31
CA PHE A 5 -17.05 -11.59 30.77
C PHE A 5 -15.68 -12.15 30.39
N LEU A 6 -15.40 -13.44 30.65
CA LEU A 6 -14.17 -14.08 30.23
C LEU A 6 -14.42 -14.93 28.97
N PRO A 7 -13.61 -14.80 27.91
CA PRO A 7 -13.69 -15.71 26.78
C PRO A 7 -13.51 -17.15 27.28
N SER A 8 -14.35 -18.08 26.80
CA SER A 8 -14.29 -19.48 27.22
C SER A 8 -12.89 -20.06 26.96
N ALA A 9 -12.43 -20.94 27.85
CA ALA A 9 -11.13 -21.61 27.70
C ALA A 9 -11.07 -22.30 26.33
N LYS A 10 -10.24 -21.77 25.41
CA LYS A 10 -10.12 -22.30 24.05
C LYS A 10 -9.53 -23.72 24.12
N LYS A 11 -10.29 -24.73 23.67
CA LYS A 11 -9.77 -26.10 23.41
C LYS A 11 -8.51 -26.04 22.53
N ASP A 12 -7.55 -26.93 22.79
CA ASP A 12 -6.28 -27.01 22.05
C ASP A 12 -6.53 -27.35 20.56
N TYR A 13 -5.70 -26.82 19.65
CA TYR A 13 -5.87 -26.94 18.20
C TYR A 13 -5.89 -28.42 17.73
N LYS A 14 -5.22 -29.29 18.47
CA LYS A 14 -5.09 -30.72 18.17
C LYS A 14 -6.33 -31.56 18.51
N ASP A 15 -7.24 -31.03 19.33
CA ASP A 15 -8.43 -31.76 19.82
C ASP A 15 -9.71 -31.41 19.03
N LEU A 16 -9.62 -30.65 17.94
CA LEU A 16 -10.75 -30.19 17.13
C LEU A 16 -10.98 -31.06 15.90
N SER A 17 -12.24 -31.20 15.47
CA SER A 17 -12.60 -31.85 14.21
C SER A 17 -12.08 -31.06 13.00
N ALA A 18 -11.99 -31.68 11.82
CA ALA A 18 -11.49 -31.00 10.62
C ALA A 18 -12.32 -29.76 10.22
N GLU A 19 -13.64 -29.79 10.43
CA GLU A 19 -14.52 -28.63 10.21
C GLU A 19 -14.28 -27.52 11.24
N GLU A 20 -14.19 -27.85 12.53
CA GLU A 20 -13.91 -26.86 13.59
C GLU A 20 -12.50 -26.26 13.46
N GLN A 21 -11.52 -27.04 12.98
CA GLN A 21 -10.19 -26.53 12.63
C GLN A 21 -10.27 -25.53 11.48
N GLY A 22 -11.11 -25.80 10.47
CA GLY A 22 -11.38 -24.88 9.36
C GLY A 22 -11.95 -23.55 9.85
N GLU A 23 -12.98 -23.59 10.70
CA GLU A 23 -13.60 -22.38 11.25
C GLU A 23 -12.63 -21.58 12.14
N ARG A 24 -11.86 -22.26 12.99
CA ARG A 24 -10.85 -21.57 13.83
C ARG A 24 -9.71 -20.99 13.03
N THR A 25 -9.29 -21.67 11.97
CA THR A 25 -8.29 -21.16 11.03
C THR A 25 -8.84 -19.92 10.33
N ALA A 26 -10.07 -19.97 9.83
CA ALA A 26 -10.73 -18.83 9.21
C ALA A 26 -10.86 -17.65 10.17
N GLN A 27 -11.31 -17.87 11.41
CA GLN A 27 -11.38 -16.83 12.43
C GLN A 27 -10.01 -16.22 12.74
N SER A 28 -8.96 -17.03 12.81
CA SER A 28 -7.59 -16.58 13.07
C SER A 28 -7.05 -15.74 11.90
N ILE A 29 -7.34 -16.16 10.66
CA ILE A 29 -6.99 -15.42 9.45
C ILE A 29 -7.74 -14.09 9.41
N MET A 30 -9.05 -14.08 9.63
CA MET A 30 -9.86 -12.85 9.60
C MET A 30 -9.44 -11.87 10.71
N ALA A 31 -9.11 -12.38 11.90
CA ALA A 31 -8.57 -11.57 12.98
C ALA A 31 -7.20 -10.96 12.60
N PHE A 32 -6.34 -11.72 11.91
CA PHE A 32 -5.07 -11.20 11.41
C PHE A 32 -5.28 -10.16 10.31
N VAL A 33 -6.09 -10.44 9.30
CA VAL A 33 -6.38 -9.53 8.18
C VAL A 33 -7.01 -8.21 8.66
N ALA A 34 -7.85 -8.27 9.70
CA ALA A 34 -8.44 -7.08 10.32
C ALA A 34 -7.44 -6.31 11.21
N SER A 35 -6.37 -6.95 11.69
CA SER A 35 -5.37 -6.30 12.54
C SER A 35 -4.52 -5.29 11.76
N CYS A 36 -4.01 -4.26 12.43
CA CYS A 36 -3.11 -3.27 11.81
C CYS A 36 -1.87 -3.89 11.14
N PRO A 37 -1.13 -4.83 11.75
CA PRO A 37 -0.03 -5.48 11.04
C PRO A 37 -0.49 -6.29 9.83
N GLY A 38 -1.67 -6.93 9.89
CA GLY A 38 -2.23 -7.63 8.73
C GLY A 38 -2.58 -6.67 7.58
N LYS A 39 -3.32 -5.58 7.87
CA LYS A 39 -3.64 -4.52 6.89
C LYS A 39 -2.37 -3.93 6.26
N ALA A 40 -1.34 -3.65 7.07
CA ALA A 40 -0.07 -3.12 6.58
C ALA A 40 0.69 -4.11 5.68
N ILE A 41 0.73 -5.40 6.01
CA ILE A 41 1.39 -6.43 5.19
C ILE A 41 0.62 -6.67 3.88
N LEU A 42 -0.71 -6.70 3.94
CA LEU A 42 -1.55 -6.85 2.75
C LEU A 42 -1.35 -5.67 1.79
N SER A 43 -1.43 -4.44 2.31
CA SER A 43 -1.18 -3.23 1.51
C SER A 43 0.25 -3.14 0.99
N LEU A 44 1.25 -3.66 1.72
CA LEU A 44 2.62 -3.81 1.22
C LEU A 44 2.66 -4.73 0.00
N GLY A 45 2.01 -5.90 0.08
CA GLY A 45 1.93 -6.85 -1.02
C GLY A 45 1.23 -6.26 -2.24
N THR A 46 0.07 -5.64 -2.03
CA THR A 46 -0.70 -4.99 -3.11
C THR A 46 0.07 -3.83 -3.72
N GLY A 47 0.72 -3.00 -2.90
CA GLY A 47 1.57 -1.90 -3.37
C GLY A 47 2.79 -2.39 -4.15
N TYR A 48 3.43 -3.48 -3.73
CA TYR A 48 4.54 -4.08 -4.45
C TYR A 48 4.10 -4.58 -5.83
N ALA A 49 2.97 -5.27 -5.92
CA ALA A 49 2.41 -5.77 -7.18
C ALA A 49 2.07 -4.62 -8.13
N LEU A 50 1.32 -3.63 -7.66
CA LEU A 50 0.93 -2.45 -8.45
C LEU A 50 2.15 -1.66 -8.92
N GLY A 51 3.12 -1.41 -8.03
CA GLY A 51 4.34 -0.69 -8.35
C GLY A 51 5.28 -1.46 -9.27
N GLY A 52 5.26 -2.79 -9.22
CA GLY A 52 5.97 -3.66 -10.14
C GLY A 52 5.37 -3.60 -11.55
N LEU A 53 4.05 -3.70 -11.68
CA LEU A 53 3.36 -3.57 -12.96
C LEU A 53 3.59 -2.18 -13.57
N PHE A 54 3.38 -1.13 -12.78
CA PHE A 54 3.58 0.25 -13.22
C PHE A 54 5.06 0.53 -13.57
N GLY A 55 5.99 0.04 -12.74
CA GLY A 55 7.42 0.21 -12.96
C GLY A 55 7.94 -0.53 -14.19
N PHE A 56 7.44 -1.73 -14.44
CA PHE A 56 7.75 -2.50 -15.64
C PHE A 56 7.22 -1.82 -16.89
N PHE A 57 5.97 -1.33 -16.84
CA PHE A 57 5.36 -0.59 -17.93
C PHE A 57 6.14 0.69 -18.27
N MET A 58 6.47 1.50 -17.27
CA MET A 58 7.27 2.72 -17.45
C MET A 58 8.70 2.41 -17.94
N ALA A 59 9.30 1.31 -17.50
CA ALA A 59 10.60 0.87 -18.01
C ALA A 59 10.54 0.39 -19.47
N SER A 60 9.42 -0.19 -19.88
CA SER A 60 9.16 -0.62 -21.26
C SER A 60 8.97 0.57 -22.22
N MET A 61 8.28 1.63 -21.79
CA MET A 61 8.09 2.82 -22.62
C MET A 61 9.34 3.72 -22.70
N ALA A 62 10.27 3.61 -21.75
CA ALA A 62 11.49 4.39 -21.74
C ALA A 62 12.56 3.91 -22.75
N TYR A 63 12.26 2.87 -23.55
CA TYR A 63 13.17 2.34 -24.57
C TYR A 63 13.55 3.36 -25.66
N ASP A 64 12.72 4.39 -25.88
CA ASP A 64 12.90 5.38 -26.96
C ASP A 64 13.57 6.70 -26.53
N THR A 65 13.90 6.88 -25.25
CA THR A 65 14.47 8.16 -24.75
C THR A 65 15.90 7.99 -24.25
N PRO A 66 16.93 8.36 -25.03
CA PRO A 66 18.33 8.35 -24.60
C PRO A 66 18.67 9.55 -23.67
N MET A 67 17.72 10.00 -22.85
CA MET A 67 17.86 11.22 -22.06
C MET A 67 17.36 11.00 -20.64
N GLY A 68 18.29 10.86 -19.69
CA GLY A 68 17.98 11.09 -18.28
C GLY A 68 18.63 10.13 -17.28
N GLN A 69 19.92 10.32 -17.07
CA GLN A 69 20.67 9.98 -15.85
C GLN A 69 20.94 8.50 -15.51
N SER A 70 22.22 8.18 -15.70
CA SER A 70 23.06 7.38 -14.79
C SER A 70 22.97 5.86 -14.92
N TYR A 71 23.50 5.33 -16.01
CA TYR A 71 24.81 4.66 -16.00
C TYR A 71 25.41 4.83 -17.38
N SER A 72 26.52 5.56 -17.44
CA SER A 72 27.50 5.62 -18.53
C SER A 72 27.40 4.48 -19.54
N ALA A 73 27.00 4.78 -20.79
CA ALA A 73 27.54 4.08 -21.96
C ALA A 73 27.09 4.71 -23.30
N PRO A 74 27.90 5.63 -23.88
CA PRO A 74 28.10 5.67 -25.34
C PRO A 74 28.72 4.34 -25.86
N SER A 75 28.98 3.38 -24.96
CA SER A 75 29.58 2.07 -25.22
C SER A 75 28.58 0.94 -25.44
N MET A 76 27.24 1.13 -25.36
CA MET A 76 26.31 0.02 -25.64
C MET A 76 26.33 -0.39 -27.12
N THR A 77 26.53 0.54 -28.05
CA THR A 77 26.56 0.28 -29.51
C THR A 77 27.70 -0.66 -29.94
N SER A 78 28.78 -0.76 -29.16
CA SER A 78 29.96 -1.58 -29.52
C SER A 78 30.00 -2.97 -28.88
N LEU A 79 29.01 -3.35 -28.07
CA LEU A 79 28.96 -4.69 -27.45
C LEU A 79 28.09 -5.67 -28.28
N PRO A 80 28.32 -7.00 -28.20
CA PRO A 80 27.47 -7.99 -28.86
C PRO A 80 26.01 -7.88 -28.38
N LEU A 81 25.05 -8.06 -29.30
CA LEU A 81 23.60 -7.90 -29.05
C LEU A 81 23.09 -8.66 -27.82
N ARG A 82 23.68 -9.82 -27.51
CA ARG A 82 23.34 -10.61 -26.32
C ARG A 82 23.71 -9.91 -25.01
N GLN A 83 24.81 -9.17 -25.00
CA GLN A 83 25.26 -8.44 -23.81
C GLN A 83 24.48 -7.13 -23.63
N GLN A 84 24.14 -6.46 -24.74
CA GLN A 84 23.27 -5.29 -24.72
C GLN A 84 21.88 -5.64 -24.17
N MET A 85 21.25 -6.71 -24.67
CA MET A 85 19.96 -7.17 -24.15
C MET A 85 20.01 -7.56 -22.68
N LYS A 86 21.10 -8.21 -22.22
CA LYS A 86 21.24 -8.58 -20.81
C LYS A 86 21.37 -7.35 -19.89
N ILE A 87 22.14 -6.35 -20.31
CA ILE A 87 22.30 -5.10 -19.54
C ILE A 87 20.98 -4.32 -19.53
N GLN A 88 20.28 -4.25 -20.65
CA GLN A 88 18.99 -3.56 -20.77
C GLN A 88 17.89 -4.23 -19.95
N LEU A 89 17.81 -5.57 -19.98
CA LEU A 89 16.89 -6.32 -19.14
C LEU A 89 17.23 -6.17 -17.65
N SER A 90 18.52 -6.12 -17.31
CA SER A 90 18.98 -5.87 -15.93
C SER A 90 18.59 -4.47 -15.45
N ASP A 91 18.69 -3.45 -16.32
CA ASP A 91 18.31 -2.09 -15.98
C ASP A 91 16.78 -1.94 -15.84
N MET A 92 16.01 -2.47 -16.78
CA MET A 92 14.55 -2.55 -16.66
C MET A 92 14.11 -3.22 -15.35
N TRP A 93 14.76 -4.33 -15.00
CA TRP A 93 14.47 -5.04 -13.76
C TRP A 93 14.85 -4.22 -12.52
N GLY A 94 16.00 -3.53 -12.55
CA GLY A 94 16.43 -2.61 -11.50
C GLY A 94 15.41 -1.50 -11.25
N ARG A 95 14.92 -0.86 -12.32
CA ARG A 95 13.90 0.19 -12.26
C ARG A 95 12.55 -0.33 -11.78
N THR A 96 12.10 -1.47 -12.30
CA THR A 96 10.87 -2.16 -11.87
C THR A 96 10.92 -2.49 -10.38
N LYS A 97 12.02 -3.08 -9.91
CA LYS A 97 12.23 -3.43 -8.50
C LYS A 97 12.28 -2.20 -7.60
N SER A 98 12.89 -1.11 -8.06
CA SER A 98 12.91 0.17 -7.34
C SER A 98 11.51 0.74 -7.18
N SER A 99 10.73 0.78 -8.27
CA SER A 99 9.34 1.21 -8.27
C SER A 99 8.49 0.37 -7.32
N ALA A 100 8.52 -0.95 -7.46
CA ALA A 100 7.79 -1.89 -6.60
C ALA A 100 8.09 -1.66 -5.11
N LYS A 101 9.36 -1.46 -4.75
CA LYS A 101 9.76 -1.15 -3.36
C LYS A 101 9.20 0.17 -2.86
N ASN A 102 9.14 1.21 -3.69
CA ASN A 102 8.61 2.52 -3.28
C ASN A 102 7.10 2.47 -3.06
N PHE A 103 6.35 1.84 -3.95
CA PHE A 103 4.90 1.65 -3.78
C PHE A 103 4.57 0.71 -2.61
N ALA A 104 5.36 -0.34 -2.40
CA ALA A 104 5.22 -1.21 -1.24
C ALA A 104 5.39 -0.45 0.09
N LYS A 105 6.42 0.43 0.18
CA LYS A 105 6.61 1.29 1.35
C LYS A 105 5.45 2.26 1.54
N LEU A 106 5.00 2.91 0.46
CA LEU A 106 3.87 3.83 0.49
C LEU A 106 2.60 3.15 1.04
N GLY A 107 2.24 1.99 0.50
CA GLY A 107 1.08 1.21 0.96
C GLY A 107 1.21 0.76 2.42
N PHE A 108 2.37 0.24 2.80
CA PHE A 108 2.65 -0.21 4.16
C PHE A 108 2.50 0.92 5.19
N TYR A 109 3.12 2.08 4.94
CA TYR A 109 3.05 3.20 5.87
C TYR A 109 1.66 3.82 5.91
N PHE A 110 1.01 4.00 4.75
CA PHE A 110 -0.32 4.59 4.68
C PHE A 110 -1.34 3.76 5.49
N SER A 111 -1.47 2.46 5.17
CA SER A 111 -2.43 1.58 5.83
C SER A 111 -2.08 1.35 7.31
N GLY A 112 -0.78 1.28 7.64
CA GLY A 112 -0.32 1.15 9.01
C GLY A 112 -0.68 2.37 9.86
N VAL A 113 -0.41 3.58 9.36
CA VAL A 113 -0.71 4.83 10.09
C VAL A 113 -2.22 5.03 10.21
N GLU A 114 -2.97 4.79 9.14
CA GLU A 114 -4.43 4.87 9.17
C GLU A 114 -5.02 3.94 10.23
N CYS A 115 -4.61 2.67 10.26
CA CYS A 115 -5.11 1.71 11.25
C CYS A 115 -4.75 2.10 12.69
N VAL A 116 -3.56 2.66 12.92
CA VAL A 116 -3.17 3.15 14.26
C VAL A 116 -4.02 4.34 14.67
N ILE A 117 -4.26 5.30 13.77
CA ILE A 117 -5.12 6.47 14.04
C ILE A 117 -6.55 6.02 14.31
N GLU A 118 -7.08 5.09 13.51
CA GLU A 118 -8.42 4.54 13.68
C GLU A 118 -8.55 3.80 15.02
N SER A 119 -7.55 2.99 15.38
CA SER A 119 -7.52 2.26 16.65
C SER A 119 -7.45 3.18 17.87
N LEU A 120 -6.76 4.33 17.75
CA LEU A 120 -6.66 5.31 18.83
C LEU A 120 -7.91 6.19 18.96
N ARG A 121 -8.57 6.54 17.85
CA ARG A 121 -9.74 7.43 17.84
C ARG A 121 -11.08 6.70 17.96
N GLY A 122 -11.12 5.42 17.61
CA GLY A 122 -12.34 4.60 17.60
C GLY A 122 -13.41 5.08 16.61
N LYS A 123 -13.03 5.85 15.59
CA LYS A 123 -13.93 6.38 14.55
C LYS A 123 -13.28 6.29 13.19
N SER A 124 -14.08 6.11 12.13
CA SER A 124 -13.68 5.98 10.73
C SER A 124 -14.18 7.18 9.92
N ASP A 125 -13.42 8.27 9.90
CA ASP A 125 -13.78 9.55 9.27
C ASP A 125 -12.79 9.95 8.17
N LEU A 126 -13.18 10.90 7.31
CA LEU A 126 -12.31 11.47 6.24
C LEU A 126 -10.98 12.04 6.81
N TRP A 127 -11.01 12.52 8.05
CA TRP A 127 -9.82 13.04 8.72
C TRP A 127 -8.75 11.97 8.98
N ASN A 128 -9.13 10.70 9.10
CA ASN A 128 -8.16 9.64 9.33
C ASN A 128 -7.28 9.43 8.11
N GLY A 129 -7.87 9.37 6.91
CA GLY A 129 -7.11 9.28 5.66
C GLY A 129 -6.31 10.55 5.39
N ALA A 130 -6.88 11.74 5.63
CA ALA A 130 -6.15 13.00 5.49
C ALA A 130 -4.88 13.05 6.37
N LEU A 131 -5.01 12.66 7.65
CA LEU A 131 -3.89 12.62 8.60
C LEU A 131 -2.90 11.51 8.26
N ALA A 132 -3.38 10.31 7.92
CA ALA A 132 -2.53 9.20 7.51
C ALA A 132 -1.74 9.53 6.23
N GLY A 133 -2.39 10.19 5.27
CA GLY A 133 -1.78 10.73 4.06
C GLY A 133 -0.70 11.76 4.39
N CYS A 134 -1.00 12.77 5.20
CA CYS A 134 -0.01 13.77 5.60
C CYS A 134 1.21 13.16 6.29
N VAL A 135 0.98 12.29 7.28
CA VAL A 135 2.06 11.64 8.05
C VAL A 135 2.92 10.76 7.14
N THR A 136 2.29 9.99 6.25
CA THR A 136 3.01 9.13 5.30
C THR A 136 3.81 9.94 4.28
N GLY A 137 3.18 10.94 3.65
CA GLY A 137 3.81 11.80 2.64
C GLY A 137 4.92 12.67 3.22
N GLY A 138 4.69 13.29 4.37
CA GLY A 138 5.70 14.07 5.09
C GLY A 138 6.83 13.21 5.65
N GLY A 139 6.51 12.03 6.19
CA GLY A 139 7.48 11.09 6.75
C GLY A 139 8.45 10.55 5.71
N LEU A 140 7.99 10.26 4.50
CA LEU A 140 8.84 9.79 3.41
C LEU A 140 9.75 10.90 2.84
N ALA A 141 9.29 12.14 2.86
CA ALA A 141 10.03 13.31 2.38
C ALA A 141 10.88 14.01 3.45
N VAL A 142 10.86 13.54 4.71
CA VAL A 142 11.61 14.19 5.81
C VAL A 142 13.11 14.29 5.52
N LYS A 143 13.67 13.31 4.80
CA LYS A 143 15.10 13.28 4.44
C LYS A 143 15.45 14.19 3.27
N THR A 144 14.47 14.63 2.48
CA THR A 144 14.68 15.50 1.31
C THR A 144 14.49 16.98 1.65
N GLY A 145 14.22 17.32 2.91
CA GLY A 145 14.15 18.68 3.42
C GLY A 145 12.74 19.09 3.90
N PRO A 146 12.63 20.13 4.75
CA PRO A 146 11.37 20.52 5.38
C PRO A 146 10.32 20.98 4.36
N THR A 147 10.71 21.71 3.32
CA THR A 147 9.79 22.16 2.27
C THR A 147 9.18 20.98 1.52
N ASN A 148 9.99 19.97 1.19
CA ASN A 148 9.51 18.75 0.52
C ASN A 148 8.63 17.90 1.44
N ALA A 149 8.90 17.88 2.75
CA ALA A 149 8.04 17.24 3.73
C ALA A 149 6.67 17.93 3.82
N LEU A 150 6.61 19.27 3.78
CA LEU A 150 5.36 20.03 3.78
C LEU A 150 4.56 19.80 2.50
N VAL A 151 5.22 19.88 1.33
CA VAL A 151 4.57 19.60 0.04
C VAL A 151 4.08 18.14 -0.01
N GLY A 152 4.89 17.20 0.47
CA GLY A 152 4.53 15.79 0.57
C GLY A 152 3.33 15.56 1.49
N CYS A 153 3.31 16.18 2.67
CA CYS A 153 2.15 16.11 3.57
C CYS A 153 0.89 16.67 2.89
N ALA A 154 0.95 17.88 2.33
CA ALA A 154 -0.20 18.51 1.70
C ALA A 154 -0.73 17.71 0.50
N GLY A 155 0.16 17.22 -0.37
CA GLY A 155 -0.21 16.44 -1.55
C GLY A 155 -0.85 15.10 -1.19
N PHE A 156 -0.24 14.34 -0.27
CA PHE A 156 -0.79 13.05 0.15
C PHE A 156 -2.06 13.19 0.98
N ALA A 157 -2.19 14.23 1.80
CA ALA A 157 -3.43 14.53 2.52
C ALA A 157 -4.57 14.86 1.55
N ALA A 158 -4.32 15.72 0.56
CA ALA A 158 -5.30 16.07 -0.44
C ALA A 158 -5.74 14.85 -1.27
N PHE A 159 -4.77 14.05 -1.75
CA PHE A 159 -5.06 12.83 -2.50
C PHE A 159 -5.86 11.82 -1.68
N SER A 160 -5.45 11.56 -0.43
CA SER A 160 -6.18 10.62 0.44
C SER A 160 -7.60 11.11 0.73
N THR A 161 -7.77 12.40 0.99
CA THR A 161 -9.10 12.98 1.26
C THR A 161 -9.99 12.87 0.04
N ALA A 162 -9.46 13.10 -1.17
CA ALA A 162 -10.21 12.97 -2.40
C ALA A 162 -10.67 11.52 -2.66
N ILE A 163 -9.78 10.55 -2.44
CA ILE A 163 -10.09 9.12 -2.58
C ILE A 163 -11.13 8.69 -1.53
N ASP A 164 -10.95 9.08 -0.26
CA ASP A 164 -11.92 8.76 0.79
C ASP A 164 -13.27 9.40 0.55
N MET A 165 -13.30 10.64 0.03
CA MET A 165 -14.54 11.31 -0.34
C MET A 165 -15.25 10.58 -1.48
N TYR A 166 -14.50 10.14 -2.49
CA TYR A 166 -15.02 9.37 -3.61
C TYR A 166 -15.56 8.00 -3.17
N MET A 167 -14.84 7.26 -2.31
CA MET A 167 -15.32 5.96 -1.79
C MET A 167 -16.51 6.12 -0.84
N LYS A 168 -16.60 7.24 -0.11
CA LYS A 168 -17.69 7.50 0.84
C LYS A 168 -18.92 8.13 0.19
N SER A 169 -18.81 8.76 -0.98
CA SER A 169 -19.97 9.38 -1.65
C SER A 169 -21.02 8.35 -2.04
N GLU A 170 -20.63 7.11 -2.32
CA GLU A 170 -21.56 6.03 -2.66
C GLU A 170 -22.31 5.47 -1.43
N ASN A 171 -21.72 5.58 -0.24
CA ASN A 171 -22.27 5.05 1.02
C ASN A 171 -22.90 6.14 1.90
N GLY A 172 -23.15 7.31 1.31
CA GLY A 172 -23.69 8.49 1.99
C GLY A 172 -25.15 8.32 2.43
N LYS A 173 -25.70 9.36 3.07
CA LYS A 173 -27.13 9.44 3.34
C LYS A 173 -27.88 9.30 2.02
N PRO A 174 -28.85 8.38 1.89
CA PRO A 174 -29.61 8.26 0.67
C PRO A 174 -30.23 9.63 0.32
N PRO A 175 -30.18 10.05 -0.96
CA PRO A 175 -30.79 11.29 -1.37
C PRO A 175 -32.28 11.26 -1.01
N ALA A 176 -32.87 12.42 -0.75
CA ALA A 176 -34.28 12.50 -0.39
C ALA A 176 -35.20 11.97 -1.52
N ASN A 177 -34.71 11.99 -2.75
CA ASN A 177 -35.38 11.54 -3.95
C ASN A 177 -34.33 11.02 -4.94
N ASP A 178 -34.65 9.95 -5.67
CA ASP A 178 -33.75 9.22 -6.60
C ASP A 178 -33.62 9.90 -7.98
N TYR A 179 -33.99 11.19 -8.04
CA TYR A 179 -34.02 12.00 -9.25
C TYR A 179 -33.32 13.31 -8.96
N ASP A 180 -32.01 13.34 -9.10
CA ASP A 180 -31.24 14.56 -9.29
C ASP A 180 -30.00 14.17 -10.11
N GLU A 181 -29.92 14.69 -11.34
CA GLU A 181 -28.75 14.64 -12.23
C GLU A 181 -27.55 15.40 -11.63
#